data_AF-A0AA95DXV4-F1
#
_entry.id   AF-A0AA95DXV4-F1
#
_cell.length_a   1.000
_cell.length_b   1.000
_cell.length_c   1.000
_cell.angle_alpha   90.00
_cell.angle_beta   90.00
_cell.angle_gamma   90.00
#
_symmetry.space_group_name_H-M   'P 1'
#
loop_
_entity.id
_entity.type
_entity.pdbx_description
1 polymer ?
#
loop_
_entity_poly.entity_id
_entity_poly.type
_entity_poly.pdbx_seq_one_letter_code
_entity_poly.pdbx_strand_id
1 'polypeptide(L)'
;MANWYRKFILLFKSEKRLGANQIIDHYAGQNIEAMKSRMIDSDACSIIDTIIQAHPHLLDDTQVDEPINPLVDYEPQRIRNLYTHLTTLQHEFIGQSELSFYHAILIVLLRRRFQPEKTFQTFTHLWQTQTDYLMDNLSLRWIASACDTFIDFDPKPTRKAVLLNIITLINTVKVYETQQYLCHSSASLDEEKSAVLYAHHKPLYAGLTYFRLGKDDTLKHMRERYQHFYAEDPFSTTLLLKVFARLHDQPSAFTTLKQLHKDEKSAWW
;
A
#
# COMPACT_ATOMS: atom_id res chain seq x y z
N MET A 1 -12.39 -9.33 -40.00
CA MET A 1 -12.17 -9.92 -38.66
C MET A 1 -12.81 -9.03 -37.60
N ALA A 2 -13.64 -9.58 -36.73
CA ALA A 2 -14.32 -8.81 -35.69
C ALA A 2 -13.30 -8.16 -34.72
N ASN A 3 -13.55 -6.91 -34.32
CA ASN A 3 -12.65 -6.10 -33.48
C ASN A 3 -12.25 -6.82 -32.17
N TRP A 4 -13.15 -7.63 -31.61
CA TRP A 4 -12.90 -8.44 -30.41
C TRP A 4 -11.84 -9.53 -30.62
N TYR A 5 -11.79 -10.16 -31.80
CA TYR A 5 -10.82 -11.21 -32.11
C TYR A 5 -9.39 -10.64 -32.24
N ARG A 6 -9.25 -9.45 -32.85
CA ARG A 6 -7.96 -8.74 -32.90
C ARG A 6 -7.50 -8.29 -31.51
N LYS A 7 -8.42 -7.78 -30.68
CA LYS A 7 -8.12 -7.39 -29.29
C LYS A 7 -7.70 -8.59 -28.45
N PHE A 8 -8.39 -9.72 -28.59
CA PHE A 8 -8.05 -10.98 -27.92
C PHE A 8 -6.67 -11.50 -28.32
N ILE A 9 -6.35 -11.53 -29.62
CA ILE A 9 -5.01 -11.93 -30.10
C ILE A 9 -3.92 -11.00 -29.57
N LEU A 10 -4.15 -9.70 -29.55
CA LEU A 10 -3.18 -8.73 -29.04
C LEU A 10 -2.96 -8.89 -27.54
N LEU A 11 -4.04 -9.10 -26.77
CA LEU A 11 -3.97 -9.37 -25.34
C LEU A 11 -3.20 -10.66 -25.06
N PHE A 12 -3.56 -11.76 -25.72
CA PHE A 12 -2.90 -13.06 -25.55
C PHE A 12 -1.42 -13.03 -25.96
N LYS A 13 -1.08 -12.34 -27.06
CA LYS A 13 0.32 -12.10 -27.45
C LYS A 13 1.06 -11.25 -26.43
N SER A 14 0.41 -10.26 -25.83
CA SER A 14 0.99 -9.42 -24.77
C SER A 14 1.26 -10.24 -23.51
N GLU A 15 0.31 -11.08 -23.08
CA GLU A 15 0.48 -11.97 -21.91
C GLU A 15 1.62 -12.96 -22.10
N LYS A 16 1.70 -13.60 -23.28
CA LYS A 16 2.82 -14.49 -23.62
C LYS A 16 4.16 -13.77 -23.65
N ARG A 17 4.20 -12.53 -24.15
CA ARG A 17 5.42 -11.70 -24.20
C ARG A 17 5.86 -11.22 -22.82
N LEU A 18 4.94 -11.09 -21.87
CA LEU A 18 5.29 -10.64 -20.52
C LEU A 18 6.10 -11.69 -19.76
N GLY A 19 5.99 -12.98 -20.11
CA GLY A 19 6.75 -14.05 -19.48
C GLY A 19 6.37 -14.32 -18.02
N ALA A 20 5.15 -13.94 -17.59
CA ALA A 20 4.73 -14.05 -16.20
C ALA A 20 4.19 -15.45 -15.81
N ASN A 21 4.02 -16.37 -16.75
CA ASN A 21 3.53 -17.73 -16.44
C ASN A 21 4.49 -18.46 -15.49
N GLN A 22 5.81 -18.34 -15.73
CA GLN A 22 6.84 -18.95 -14.88
C GLN A 22 6.74 -18.50 -13.43
N ILE A 23 6.38 -17.23 -13.19
CA ILE A 23 6.16 -16.68 -11.85
C ILE A 23 4.94 -17.35 -11.20
N ILE A 24 3.80 -17.33 -11.88
CA ILE A 24 2.56 -17.91 -11.35
C ILE A 24 2.74 -19.41 -11.07
N ASP A 25 3.35 -20.15 -11.99
CA ASP A 25 3.59 -21.58 -11.86
C ASP A 25 4.51 -21.89 -10.66
N HIS A 26 5.55 -21.08 -10.46
CA HIS A 26 6.48 -21.28 -9.34
C HIS A 26 5.81 -20.99 -7.99
N TYR A 27 5.03 -19.91 -7.87
CA TYR A 27 4.33 -19.57 -6.64
C TYR A 27 3.14 -20.48 -6.34
N ALA A 28 2.48 -21.04 -7.37
CA ALA A 28 1.37 -21.98 -7.17
C ALA A 28 1.77 -23.24 -6.40
N GLY A 29 3.05 -23.63 -6.46
CA GLY A 29 3.61 -24.76 -5.70
C GLY A 29 4.12 -24.41 -4.29
N GLN A 30 4.14 -23.14 -3.89
CA GLN A 30 4.74 -22.73 -2.62
C GLN A 30 3.73 -22.80 -1.47
N ASN A 31 4.23 -23.22 -0.31
CA ASN A 31 3.48 -23.14 0.95
C ASN A 31 3.57 -21.71 1.51
N ILE A 32 2.43 -21.15 1.95
CA ILE A 32 2.36 -19.82 2.58
C ILE A 32 3.30 -19.69 3.78
N GLU A 33 3.36 -20.68 4.67
CA GLU A 33 4.22 -20.63 5.86
C GLU A 33 5.71 -20.67 5.48
N ALA A 34 6.06 -21.38 4.41
CA ALA A 34 7.40 -21.35 3.86
C ALA A 34 7.75 -19.98 3.28
N MET A 35 6.80 -19.32 2.60
CA MET A 35 6.99 -17.95 2.08
C MET A 35 7.09 -16.90 3.19
N LYS A 36 6.38 -17.07 4.31
CA LYS A 36 6.54 -16.20 5.49
C LYS A 36 7.92 -16.33 6.13
N SER A 37 8.43 -17.55 6.19
CA SER A 37 9.71 -17.86 6.85
C SER A 37 10.93 -17.53 5.99
N ARG A 38 10.77 -17.48 4.66
CA ARG A 38 11.84 -17.13 3.73
C ARG A 38 12.01 -15.61 3.67
N MET A 39 13.13 -15.12 4.17
CA MET A 39 13.48 -13.70 4.11
C MET A 39 14.26 -13.40 2.83
N ILE A 40 14.04 -12.22 2.27
CA ILE A 40 14.81 -11.69 1.13
C ILE A 40 16.06 -11.00 1.69
N ASP A 41 17.24 -11.40 1.22
CA ASP A 41 18.54 -10.82 1.59
C ASP A 41 19.24 -10.14 0.40
N SER A 42 20.45 -9.62 0.63
CA SER A 42 21.24 -8.92 -0.39
C SER A 42 21.92 -9.85 -1.40
N ASP A 43 22.13 -11.12 -1.03
CA ASP A 43 22.98 -12.07 -1.77
C ASP A 43 22.14 -13.03 -2.66
N ALA A 44 20.82 -12.93 -2.54
CA ALA A 44 19.74 -13.47 -3.36
C ALA A 44 19.42 -14.96 -3.23
N CYS A 45 18.16 -15.24 -2.87
CA CYS A 45 17.39 -16.41 -3.29
C CYS A 45 15.87 -16.11 -3.19
N SER A 46 15.39 -15.01 -3.77
CA SER A 46 13.96 -14.92 -4.01
C SER A 46 13.55 -15.94 -5.06
N ILE A 47 12.24 -16.19 -5.17
CA ILE A 47 11.72 -17.04 -6.25
C ILE A 47 12.04 -16.46 -7.63
N ILE A 48 12.09 -15.13 -7.76
CA ILE A 48 12.42 -14.47 -9.02
C ILE A 48 13.85 -14.80 -9.47
N ASP A 49 14.81 -14.80 -8.56
CA ASP A 49 16.20 -15.16 -8.87
C ASP A 49 16.31 -16.61 -9.36
N THR A 50 15.59 -17.51 -8.71
CA THR A 50 15.53 -18.94 -9.09
C THR A 50 14.96 -19.11 -10.51
N ILE A 51 13.88 -18.38 -10.83
CA ILE A 51 13.27 -18.41 -12.16
C ILE A 51 14.22 -17.85 -13.21
N ILE A 52 14.90 -16.74 -12.92
CA ILE A 52 15.88 -16.12 -13.81
C ILE A 52 17.04 -17.07 -14.11
N GLN A 53 17.58 -17.74 -13.09
CA GLN A 53 18.64 -18.73 -13.27
C GLN A 53 18.21 -19.89 -14.18
N ALA A 54 16.98 -20.38 -14.02
CA ALA A 54 16.43 -21.44 -14.87
C ALA A 54 16.05 -20.95 -16.29
N HIS A 55 15.75 -19.67 -16.44
CA HIS A 55 15.28 -19.07 -17.68
C HIS A 55 15.94 -17.70 -17.97
N PRO A 56 17.26 -17.66 -18.27
CA PRO A 56 18.00 -16.39 -18.40
C PRO A 56 17.47 -15.45 -19.49
N HIS A 57 16.87 -16.01 -20.55
CA HIS A 57 16.25 -15.27 -21.65
C HIS A 57 15.08 -14.38 -21.23
N LEU A 58 14.54 -14.54 -20.01
CA LEU A 58 13.45 -13.71 -19.50
C LEU A 58 13.93 -12.31 -19.06
N LEU A 59 15.22 -12.15 -18.76
CA LEU A 59 15.85 -10.84 -18.53
C LEU A 59 16.23 -10.12 -19.82
N ASP A 60 16.45 -10.87 -20.91
CA ASP A 60 17.03 -10.33 -22.14
C ASP A 60 15.96 -9.60 -22.99
N ASP A 61 15.71 -8.33 -22.64
CA ASP A 61 15.07 -7.37 -23.54
C ASP A 61 16.18 -6.52 -24.16
N THR A 62 16.34 -6.60 -25.48
CA THR A 62 17.33 -5.85 -26.28
C THR A 62 17.23 -4.31 -26.18
N GLN A 63 16.34 -3.80 -25.33
CA GLN A 63 16.28 -2.40 -24.92
C GLN A 63 16.87 -2.25 -23.52
N VAL A 64 18.03 -1.62 -23.44
CA VAL A 64 18.70 -1.30 -22.17
C VAL A 64 17.89 -0.21 -21.47
N ASP A 65 17.04 -0.61 -20.53
CA ASP A 65 16.65 0.29 -19.44
C ASP A 65 17.95 0.53 -18.62
N GLU A 66 18.37 1.78 -18.40
CA GLU A 66 19.61 2.07 -17.65
C GLU A 66 19.55 1.42 -16.25
N PRO A 67 20.66 0.83 -15.77
CA PRO A 67 20.67 0.18 -14.46
C PRO A 67 20.34 1.19 -13.37
N ILE A 68 19.24 0.94 -12.66
CA ILE A 68 18.78 1.80 -11.56
C ILE A 68 19.69 1.59 -10.36
N ASN A 69 20.22 2.68 -9.80
CA ASN A 69 20.86 2.65 -8.49
C ASN A 69 19.80 2.87 -7.40
N PRO A 70 19.37 1.82 -6.67
CA PRO A 70 18.25 1.91 -5.72
C PRO A 70 18.52 2.84 -4.54
N LEU A 71 19.78 3.23 -4.32
CA LEU A 71 20.22 4.08 -3.21
C LEU A 71 20.31 5.57 -3.59
N VAL A 72 20.21 5.91 -4.89
CA VAL A 72 20.41 7.27 -5.41
C VAL A 72 19.21 7.76 -6.22
N ASP A 73 18.57 6.89 -7.01
CA ASP A 73 17.43 7.25 -7.85
C ASP A 73 16.12 6.75 -7.24
N TYR A 74 15.45 7.61 -6.47
CA TYR A 74 14.11 7.33 -5.93
C TYR A 74 12.99 7.53 -6.98
N GLU A 75 13.33 7.96 -8.20
CA GLU A 75 12.34 8.20 -9.25
C GLU A 75 11.91 6.87 -9.90
N PRO A 76 10.62 6.47 -9.79
CA PRO A 76 10.15 5.24 -10.40
C PRO A 76 10.17 5.38 -11.93
N GLN A 77 11.18 4.79 -12.56
CA GLN A 77 11.23 4.67 -14.02
C GLN A 77 10.29 3.56 -14.50
N ARG A 78 9.72 3.75 -15.70
CA ARG A 78 8.87 2.73 -16.33
C ARG A 78 9.75 1.64 -16.94
N ILE A 79 10.11 0.64 -16.14
CA ILE A 79 10.86 -0.54 -16.58
C ILE A 79 9.97 -1.43 -17.43
N ARG A 80 10.37 -1.72 -18.68
CA ARG A 80 9.54 -2.47 -19.62
C ARG A 80 9.58 -3.97 -19.35
N ASN A 81 10.77 -4.53 -19.22
CA ASN A 81 10.94 -5.96 -18.92
C ASN A 81 10.35 -6.27 -17.53
N LEU A 82 9.61 -7.38 -17.42
CA LEU A 82 8.99 -7.76 -16.14
C LEU A 82 10.03 -8.18 -15.12
N TYR A 83 10.99 -9.02 -15.51
CA TYR A 83 11.99 -9.57 -14.61
C TYR A 83 12.96 -8.49 -14.15
N THR A 84 13.41 -7.60 -15.04
CA THR A 84 14.18 -6.41 -14.64
C THR A 84 13.41 -5.58 -13.60
N HIS A 85 12.12 -5.34 -13.83
CA HIS A 85 11.29 -4.60 -12.88
C HIS A 85 11.16 -5.32 -11.53
N LEU A 86 10.97 -6.63 -11.53
CA LEU A 86 10.83 -7.41 -10.30
C LEU A 86 12.14 -7.53 -9.53
N THR A 87 13.28 -7.69 -10.20
CA THR A 87 14.61 -7.67 -9.57
C THR A 87 14.91 -6.30 -8.97
N THR A 88 14.60 -5.19 -9.66
CA THR A 88 14.70 -3.86 -9.05
C THR A 88 13.79 -3.73 -7.84
N LEU A 89 12.53 -4.18 -7.95
CA LEU A 89 11.55 -4.10 -6.89
C LEU A 89 11.93 -4.92 -5.65
N GLN A 90 12.58 -6.07 -5.85
CA GLN A 90 13.02 -6.97 -4.78
C GLN A 90 13.92 -6.28 -3.76
N HIS A 91 14.72 -5.28 -4.17
CA HIS A 91 15.55 -4.50 -3.25
C HIS A 91 14.74 -3.76 -2.17
N GLU A 92 13.50 -3.35 -2.48
CA GLU A 92 12.60 -2.74 -1.48
C GLU A 92 12.10 -3.74 -0.43
N PHE A 93 12.30 -5.04 -0.67
CA PHE A 93 11.88 -6.14 0.18
C PHE A 93 13.04 -6.82 0.91
N ILE A 94 14.27 -6.29 0.82
CA ILE A 94 15.38 -6.78 1.64
C ILE A 94 14.99 -6.68 3.13
N GLY A 95 15.19 -7.77 3.86
CA GLY A 95 14.77 -7.90 5.26
C GLY A 95 13.27 -8.14 5.44
N GLN A 96 12.51 -8.39 4.38
CA GLN A 96 11.09 -8.79 4.42
C GLN A 96 10.90 -10.21 3.90
N SER A 97 9.73 -10.79 4.20
CA SER A 97 9.40 -12.14 3.74
C SER A 97 9.09 -12.23 2.25
N GLU A 98 9.33 -13.40 1.68
CA GLU A 98 8.94 -13.77 0.31
C GLU A 98 7.43 -13.58 0.09
N LEU A 99 6.60 -13.80 1.12
CA LEU A 99 5.15 -13.56 1.03
C LEU A 99 4.82 -12.08 0.78
N SER A 100 5.55 -11.16 1.43
CA SER A 100 5.39 -9.71 1.23
C SER A 100 5.78 -9.31 -0.19
N PHE A 101 6.84 -9.91 -0.74
CA PHE A 101 7.24 -9.67 -2.12
C PHE A 101 6.27 -10.28 -3.13
N TYR A 102 5.76 -11.48 -2.87
CA TYR A 102 4.72 -12.11 -3.68
C TYR A 102 3.47 -11.23 -3.79
N HIS A 103 3.05 -10.62 -2.68
CA HIS A 103 1.97 -9.63 -2.69
C HIS A 103 2.25 -8.48 -3.68
N ALA A 104 3.46 -7.92 -3.68
CA ALA A 104 3.84 -6.87 -4.62
C ALA A 104 3.91 -7.34 -6.07
N ILE A 105 4.39 -8.56 -6.32
CA ILE A 105 4.38 -9.19 -7.64
C ILE A 105 2.95 -9.24 -8.20
N LEU A 106 1.97 -9.67 -7.40
CA LEU A 106 0.57 -9.72 -7.84
C LEU A 106 0.04 -8.33 -8.24
N ILE A 107 0.39 -7.27 -7.50
CA ILE A 107 0.05 -5.88 -7.86
C ILE A 107 0.71 -5.49 -9.19
N VAL A 108 1.99 -5.81 -9.39
CA VAL A 108 2.70 -5.54 -10.65
C VAL A 108 2.01 -6.23 -11.82
N LEU A 109 1.65 -7.51 -11.67
CA LEU A 109 0.95 -8.28 -12.71
C LEU A 109 -0.43 -7.69 -13.03
N LEU A 110 -1.19 -7.26 -12.02
CA LEU A 110 -2.49 -6.61 -12.19
C LEU A 110 -2.37 -5.27 -12.92
N ARG A 111 -1.39 -4.42 -12.54
CA ARG A 111 -1.12 -3.15 -13.23
C ARG A 111 -0.68 -3.34 -14.68
N ARG A 112 0.00 -4.46 -14.97
CA ARG A 112 0.37 -4.88 -16.33
C ARG A 112 -0.73 -5.66 -17.06
N ARG A 113 -1.92 -5.81 -16.46
CA ARG A 113 -3.10 -6.48 -17.01
C ARG A 113 -2.82 -7.94 -17.41
N PHE A 114 -1.96 -8.63 -16.68
CA PHE A 114 -1.70 -10.06 -16.89
C PHE A 114 -2.80 -10.90 -16.23
N GLN A 115 -3.59 -11.61 -17.03
CA GLN A 115 -4.69 -12.49 -16.59
C GLN A 115 -5.50 -11.87 -15.43
N PRO A 116 -6.05 -10.66 -15.58
CA PRO A 116 -6.48 -9.82 -14.47
C PRO A 116 -7.50 -10.51 -13.56
N GLU A 117 -8.42 -11.30 -14.11
CA GLU A 117 -9.41 -12.04 -13.32
C GLU A 117 -8.75 -13.08 -12.42
N LYS A 118 -7.82 -13.89 -12.96
CA LYS A 118 -7.12 -14.94 -12.20
C LYS A 118 -6.14 -14.34 -11.19
N THR A 119 -5.35 -13.36 -11.61
CA THR A 119 -4.38 -12.69 -10.73
C THR A 119 -5.10 -12.00 -9.57
N PHE A 120 -6.26 -11.38 -9.81
CA PHE A 120 -7.05 -10.73 -8.76
C PHE A 120 -7.71 -11.74 -7.82
N GLN A 121 -8.14 -12.90 -8.32
CA GLN A 121 -8.61 -14.00 -7.46
C GLN A 121 -7.51 -14.46 -6.51
N THR A 122 -6.28 -14.66 -7.01
CA THR A 122 -5.12 -15.01 -6.18
C THR A 122 -4.79 -13.93 -5.17
N PHE A 123 -4.81 -12.66 -5.58
CA PHE A 123 -4.59 -11.51 -4.71
C PHE A 123 -5.63 -11.44 -3.58
N THR A 124 -6.90 -11.62 -3.93
CA THR A 124 -8.01 -11.64 -2.97
C THR A 124 -7.87 -12.80 -1.98
N HIS A 125 -7.53 -13.99 -2.47
CA HIS A 125 -7.31 -15.16 -1.61
C HIS A 125 -6.14 -14.97 -0.64
N LEU A 126 -5.03 -14.40 -1.12
CA LEU A 126 -3.88 -14.07 -0.29
C LEU A 126 -4.28 -13.13 0.85
N TRP A 127 -4.99 -12.04 0.55
CA TRP A 127 -5.46 -11.10 1.56
C TRP A 127 -6.47 -11.74 2.52
N GLN A 128 -7.47 -12.48 2.03
CA GLN A 128 -8.47 -13.13 2.88
C GLN A 128 -7.86 -14.13 3.87
N THR A 129 -6.80 -14.82 3.47
CA THR A 129 -6.16 -15.83 4.32
C THR A 129 -5.05 -15.26 5.20
N GLN A 130 -4.39 -14.18 4.79
CA GLN A 130 -3.19 -13.64 5.45
C GLN A 130 -3.33 -12.17 5.87
N THR A 131 -4.56 -11.67 6.09
CA THR A 131 -4.81 -10.25 6.40
C THR A 131 -3.93 -9.74 7.53
N ASP A 132 -3.91 -10.41 8.69
CA ASP A 132 -3.14 -9.93 9.85
C ASP A 132 -1.64 -9.87 9.55
N TYR A 133 -1.09 -10.96 8.99
CA TYR A 133 0.32 -11.01 8.62
C TYR A 133 0.70 -9.87 7.66
N LEU A 134 -0.09 -9.65 6.60
CA LEU A 134 0.18 -8.60 5.62
C LEU A 134 0.07 -7.21 6.24
N MET A 135 -0.91 -6.99 7.12
CA MET A 135 -1.08 -5.71 7.80
C MET A 135 0.06 -5.39 8.77
N ASP A 136 0.65 -6.41 9.38
CA ASP A 136 1.75 -6.23 10.34
C ASP A 136 3.10 -6.07 9.63
N ASN A 137 3.29 -6.68 8.46
CA ASN A 137 4.58 -6.74 7.77
C ASN A 137 4.73 -5.79 6.58
N LEU A 138 3.64 -5.33 5.95
CA LEU A 138 3.72 -4.39 4.82
C LEU A 138 3.88 -2.94 5.29
N SER A 139 4.54 -2.12 4.47
CA SER A 139 4.56 -0.68 4.65
C SER A 139 3.19 -0.05 4.31
N LEU A 140 2.91 1.15 4.82
CA LEU A 140 1.68 1.89 4.48
C LEU A 140 1.57 2.15 2.96
N ARG A 141 2.69 2.29 2.25
CA ARG A 141 2.70 2.41 0.78
C ARG A 141 2.19 1.15 0.09
N TRP A 142 2.60 -0.02 0.55
CA TRP A 142 2.13 -1.29 0.00
C TRP A 142 0.68 -1.59 0.37
N ILE A 143 0.25 -1.22 1.59
CA ILE A 143 -1.16 -1.31 1.99
C ILE A 143 -2.03 -0.38 1.13
N ALA A 144 -1.59 0.86 0.87
CA ALA A 144 -2.30 1.77 -0.03
C ALA A 144 -2.39 1.18 -1.45
N SER A 145 -1.30 0.60 -1.95
CA SER A 145 -1.29 -0.07 -3.27
C SER A 145 -2.25 -1.26 -3.33
N ALA A 146 -2.40 -2.00 -2.22
CA ALA A 146 -3.39 -3.06 -2.11
C ALA A 146 -4.83 -2.53 -2.12
N CYS A 147 -5.07 -1.43 -1.42
CA CYS A 147 -6.38 -0.75 -1.40
C CYS A 147 -6.75 -0.27 -2.81
N ASP A 148 -5.84 0.41 -3.52
CA ASP A 148 -6.05 0.81 -4.93
C ASP A 148 -6.37 -0.40 -5.82
N THR A 149 -5.67 -1.51 -5.60
CA THR A 149 -5.92 -2.76 -6.34
C THR A 149 -7.34 -3.30 -6.08
N PHE A 150 -7.82 -3.35 -4.85
CA PHE A 150 -9.21 -3.72 -4.57
C PHE A 150 -10.21 -2.70 -5.13
N ILE A 151 -9.91 -1.40 -5.07
CA ILE A 151 -10.77 -0.35 -5.63
C ILE A 151 -10.93 -0.54 -7.14
N ASP A 152 -9.86 -0.86 -7.85
CA ASP A 152 -9.89 -1.05 -9.30
C ASP A 152 -10.62 -2.33 -9.70
N PHE A 153 -10.41 -3.44 -8.98
CA PHE A 153 -10.78 -4.77 -9.46
C PHE A 153 -11.93 -5.46 -8.69
N ASP A 154 -12.19 -5.11 -7.43
CA ASP A 154 -13.23 -5.79 -6.65
C ASP A 154 -14.64 -5.48 -7.22
N PRO A 155 -15.57 -6.42 -7.28
CA PRO A 155 -16.92 -6.13 -7.77
C PRO A 155 -17.79 -5.37 -6.75
N LYS A 156 -17.46 -5.42 -5.45
CA LYS A 156 -18.33 -4.93 -4.37
C LYS A 156 -18.20 -3.41 -4.16
N PRO A 157 -19.24 -2.60 -4.44
CA PRO A 157 -19.12 -1.13 -4.35
C PRO A 157 -18.83 -0.61 -2.95
N THR A 158 -19.40 -1.25 -1.91
CA THR A 158 -19.16 -0.86 -0.51
C THR A 158 -17.71 -1.07 -0.10
N ARG A 159 -17.07 -2.16 -0.53
CA ARG A 159 -15.62 -2.38 -0.35
C ARG A 159 -14.81 -1.25 -0.96
N LYS A 160 -15.08 -0.88 -2.22
CA LYS A 160 -14.38 0.22 -2.88
C LYS A 160 -14.52 1.53 -2.12
N ALA A 161 -15.74 1.85 -1.67
CA ALA A 161 -16.00 3.07 -0.91
C ALA A 161 -15.24 3.09 0.43
N VAL A 162 -15.26 1.98 1.18
CA VAL A 162 -14.53 1.88 2.46
C VAL A 162 -13.02 1.99 2.24
N LEU A 163 -12.46 1.29 1.25
CA LEU A 163 -11.03 1.36 0.96
C LEU A 163 -10.61 2.72 0.40
N LEU A 164 -11.49 3.43 -0.32
CA LEU A 164 -11.20 4.79 -0.78
C LEU A 164 -11.02 5.76 0.39
N ASN A 165 -11.68 5.54 1.53
CA ASN A 165 -11.43 6.35 2.74
C ASN A 165 -9.97 6.21 3.23
N ILE A 166 -9.36 5.02 3.08
CA ILE A 166 -7.95 4.80 3.41
C ILE A 166 -7.06 5.65 2.49
N ILE A 167 -7.35 5.64 1.18
CA ILE A 167 -6.59 6.42 0.19
C ILE A 167 -6.73 7.92 0.44
N THR A 168 -7.95 8.40 0.73
CA THR A 168 -8.19 9.79 1.10
C THR A 168 -7.37 10.17 2.33
N LEU A 169 -7.42 9.36 3.39
CA LEU A 169 -6.67 9.61 4.63
C LEU A 169 -5.16 9.69 4.39
N ILE A 170 -4.57 8.70 3.71
CA ILE A 170 -3.13 8.65 3.41
C ILE A 170 -2.72 9.84 2.54
N ASN A 171 -3.47 10.15 1.48
CA ASN A 171 -3.12 11.23 0.57
C ASN A 171 -3.27 12.61 1.24
N THR A 172 -4.27 12.80 2.10
CA THR A 172 -4.40 14.03 2.89
C THR A 172 -3.19 14.21 3.82
N VAL A 173 -2.77 13.16 4.54
CA VAL A 173 -1.55 13.21 5.36
C VAL A 173 -0.34 13.57 4.50
N LYS A 174 -0.12 12.90 3.36
CA LYS A 174 1.01 13.20 2.47
C LYS A 174 1.03 14.65 1.98
N VAL A 175 -0.13 15.22 1.66
CA VAL A 175 -0.23 16.62 1.22
C VAL A 175 0.16 17.57 2.36
N TYR A 176 -0.35 17.34 3.56
CA TYR A 176 -0.02 18.18 4.72
C TYR A 176 1.42 18.02 5.17
N GLU A 177 1.97 16.80 5.22
CA GLU A 177 3.39 16.58 5.56
C GLU A 177 4.32 17.21 4.51
N THR A 178 3.98 17.14 3.22
CA THR A 178 4.71 17.87 2.17
C THR A 178 4.67 19.38 2.39
N GLN A 179 3.51 19.94 2.71
CA GLN A 179 3.39 21.36 3.02
C GLN A 179 4.22 21.74 4.25
N GLN A 180 4.19 20.92 5.30
CA GLN A 180 4.98 21.14 6.52
C GLN A 180 6.49 21.18 6.20
N TYR A 181 6.96 20.20 5.42
CA TYR A 181 8.34 20.12 4.95
C TYR A 181 8.79 21.37 4.16
N LEU A 182 7.90 21.94 3.35
CA LEU A 182 8.19 23.15 2.55
C LEU A 182 8.16 24.45 3.38
N CYS A 183 7.28 24.53 4.38
CA CYS A 183 6.96 25.80 5.05
C CYS A 183 7.63 26.00 6.42
N HIS A 184 8.16 24.96 7.07
CA HIS A 184 8.64 25.04 8.45
C HIS A 184 10.08 24.52 8.60
N SER A 185 10.92 25.27 9.33
CA SER A 185 12.33 24.89 9.60
C SER A 185 12.59 24.41 11.04
N SER A 186 11.65 24.58 11.98
CA SER A 186 11.78 24.13 13.37
C SER A 186 10.66 23.18 13.77
N ALA A 187 11.01 21.97 14.20
CA ALA A 187 10.08 20.93 14.62
C ALA A 187 9.50 21.11 16.05
N SER A 188 9.77 22.24 16.71
CA SER A 188 9.31 22.49 18.08
C SER A 188 7.87 23.01 18.11
N LEU A 189 7.06 22.45 19.00
CA LEU A 189 5.72 22.95 19.28
C LEU A 189 5.78 24.35 19.89
N ASP A 190 4.96 25.25 19.36
CA ASP A 190 4.80 26.61 19.86
C ASP A 190 3.89 26.58 21.11
N GLU A 191 4.47 26.92 22.27
CA GLU A 191 3.78 26.84 23.57
C GLU A 191 2.60 27.81 23.66
N GLU A 192 2.75 29.03 23.14
CA GLU A 192 1.68 30.04 23.15
C GLU A 192 0.49 29.59 22.29
N LYS A 193 0.76 29.10 21.08
CA LYS A 193 -0.29 28.56 20.20
C LYS A 193 -0.94 27.32 20.82
N SER A 194 -0.17 26.46 21.46
CA SER A 194 -0.68 25.27 22.15
C SER A 194 -1.63 25.66 23.28
N ALA A 195 -1.25 26.64 24.12
CA ALA A 195 -2.08 27.14 25.21
C ALA A 195 -3.44 27.68 24.70
N VAL A 196 -3.44 28.41 23.59
CA VAL A 196 -4.68 28.90 22.94
C VAL A 196 -5.60 27.74 22.54
N LEU A 197 -5.05 26.68 21.91
CA LEU A 197 -5.84 25.53 21.45
C LEU A 197 -6.33 24.61 22.57
N TYR A 198 -5.67 24.61 23.74
CA TYR A 198 -6.22 23.96 24.94
C TYR A 198 -7.41 24.75 25.50
N ALA A 199 -7.30 26.08 25.56
CA ALA A 199 -8.29 26.92 26.22
C ALA A 199 -9.61 27.02 25.43
N HIS A 200 -9.53 27.33 24.13
CA HIS A 200 -10.70 27.71 23.32
C HIS A 200 -10.70 27.07 21.93
N HIS A 201 -11.89 26.94 21.33
CA HIS A 201 -11.98 26.67 19.89
C HIS A 201 -11.48 27.90 19.12
N LYS A 202 -10.45 27.70 18.31
CA LYS A 202 -9.91 28.74 17.44
C LYS A 202 -10.51 28.58 16.04
N PRO A 203 -11.13 29.63 15.47
CA PRO A 203 -11.61 29.58 14.09
C PRO A 203 -10.49 29.24 13.10
N LEU A 204 -10.83 28.40 12.13
CA LEU A 204 -10.12 28.13 10.89
C LEU A 204 -10.96 28.73 9.73
N TYR A 205 -10.47 28.62 8.50
CA TYR A 205 -11.22 29.08 7.32
C TYR A 205 -12.56 28.36 7.14
N ALA A 206 -13.49 29.01 6.43
CA ALA A 206 -14.78 28.45 6.03
C ALA A 206 -15.65 27.88 7.17
N GLY A 207 -15.59 28.49 8.36
CA GLY A 207 -16.40 28.08 9.52
C GLY A 207 -15.88 26.83 10.24
N LEU A 208 -14.73 26.29 9.83
CA LEU A 208 -14.05 25.23 10.56
C LEU A 208 -13.38 25.79 11.82
N THR A 209 -12.93 24.89 12.70
CA THR A 209 -12.07 25.24 13.82
C THR A 209 -10.83 24.35 13.82
N TYR A 210 -9.73 24.87 14.38
CA TYR A 210 -8.58 24.04 14.67
C TYR A 210 -8.96 22.95 15.67
N PHE A 211 -8.26 21.81 15.59
CA PHE A 211 -8.41 20.72 16.54
C PHE A 211 -8.19 21.20 17.97
N ARG A 212 -9.15 20.93 18.86
CA ARG A 212 -9.03 21.35 20.25
C ARG A 212 -8.09 20.42 21.01
N LEU A 213 -6.94 20.95 21.43
CA LEU A 213 -5.97 20.14 22.15
C LEU A 213 -6.56 19.62 23.47
N GLY A 214 -6.19 18.39 23.80
CA GLY A 214 -6.60 17.72 25.03
C GLY A 214 -7.94 17.00 25.00
N LYS A 215 -8.95 17.42 24.21
CA LYS A 215 -10.33 16.89 24.35
C LYS A 215 -11.24 16.92 23.11
N ASP A 216 -10.71 17.20 21.93
CA ASP A 216 -11.52 17.12 20.71
C ASP A 216 -11.93 15.66 20.44
N ASP A 217 -13.22 15.43 20.17
CA ASP A 217 -13.80 14.10 19.98
C ASP A 217 -14.06 13.76 18.50
N THR A 218 -13.69 14.65 17.57
CA THR A 218 -13.99 14.48 16.14
C THR A 218 -13.39 13.18 15.59
N LEU A 219 -12.16 12.86 15.98
CA LEU A 219 -11.48 11.62 15.56
C LEU A 219 -12.06 10.37 16.22
N LYS A 220 -12.53 10.47 17.48
CA LYS A 220 -13.21 9.37 18.16
C LYS A 220 -14.51 9.03 17.42
N HIS A 221 -15.35 10.04 17.19
CA HIS A 221 -16.61 9.86 16.45
C HIS A 221 -16.37 9.37 15.02
N MET A 222 -15.28 9.79 14.37
CA MET A 222 -14.89 9.25 13.06
C MET A 222 -14.56 7.76 13.14
N ARG A 223 -13.76 7.33 14.12
CA ARG A 223 -13.43 5.91 14.33
C ARG A 223 -14.65 5.07 14.66
N GLU A 224 -15.56 5.56 15.51
CA GLU A 224 -16.83 4.88 15.80
C GLU A 224 -17.67 4.68 14.53
N ARG A 225 -17.73 5.70 13.66
CA ARG A 225 -18.40 5.57 12.35
C ARG A 225 -17.70 4.58 11.43
N TYR A 226 -16.37 4.49 11.46
CA TYR A 226 -15.66 3.44 10.72
C TYR A 226 -16.08 2.05 11.19
N GLN A 227 -16.26 1.83 12.49
CA GLN A 227 -16.70 0.54 13.03
C GLN A 227 -18.08 0.12 12.51
N HIS A 228 -18.97 1.06 12.17
CA HIS A 228 -20.28 0.70 11.60
C HIS A 228 -20.17 -0.05 10.26
N PHE A 229 -19.07 0.12 9.52
CA PHE A 229 -18.85 -0.61 8.27
C PHE A 229 -18.62 -2.12 8.47
N TYR A 230 -18.38 -2.59 9.69
CA TYR A 230 -18.27 -4.03 9.97
C TYR A 230 -19.52 -4.80 9.57
N ALA A 231 -20.70 -4.18 9.65
CA ALA A 231 -21.95 -4.80 9.21
C ALA A 231 -21.98 -5.09 7.69
N GLU A 232 -21.25 -4.28 6.91
CA GLU A 232 -21.28 -4.31 5.45
C GLU A 232 -20.06 -5.01 4.83
N ASP A 233 -18.86 -4.71 5.32
CA ASP A 233 -17.61 -5.31 4.86
C ASP A 233 -16.57 -5.43 5.99
N PRO A 234 -16.53 -6.57 6.69
CA PRO A 234 -15.57 -6.79 7.78
C PRO A 234 -14.10 -6.71 7.32
N PHE A 235 -13.81 -7.16 6.11
CA PHE A 235 -12.45 -7.16 5.56
C PHE A 235 -11.95 -5.73 5.37
N SER A 236 -12.68 -4.90 4.62
CA SER A 236 -12.29 -3.52 4.34
C SER A 236 -12.31 -2.65 5.60
N THR A 237 -13.24 -2.92 6.51
CA THR A 237 -13.31 -2.21 7.80
C THR A 237 -12.09 -2.52 8.67
N THR A 238 -11.64 -3.78 8.69
CA THR A 238 -10.42 -4.18 9.41
C THR A 238 -9.20 -3.46 8.86
N LEU A 239 -9.05 -3.39 7.53
CA LEU A 239 -7.97 -2.64 6.89
C LEU A 239 -8.03 -1.15 7.26
N LEU A 240 -9.21 -0.53 7.21
CA LEU A 240 -9.40 0.88 7.54
C LEU A 240 -8.99 1.20 8.98
N LEU A 241 -9.46 0.41 9.94
CA LEU A 241 -9.14 0.62 11.36
C LEU A 241 -7.66 0.36 11.67
N LYS A 242 -7.06 -0.68 11.08
CA LYS A 242 -5.62 -0.94 11.24
C LYS A 242 -4.75 0.16 10.61
N VAL A 243 -5.13 0.70 9.44
CA VAL A 243 -4.42 1.84 8.85
C VAL A 243 -4.57 3.09 9.72
N PHE A 244 -5.79 3.38 10.18
CA PHE A 244 -6.02 4.50 11.09
C PHE A 244 -5.16 4.38 12.34
N ALA A 245 -5.11 3.18 12.95
CA ALA A 245 -4.26 2.89 14.10
C ALA A 245 -2.77 3.19 13.82
N ARG A 246 -2.24 2.69 12.69
CA ARG A 246 -0.83 2.87 12.33
C ARG A 246 -0.42 4.33 12.13
N LEU A 247 -1.33 5.23 11.77
CA LEU A 247 -1.00 6.66 11.67
C LEU A 247 -0.65 7.28 13.04
N HIS A 248 -1.11 6.68 14.15
CA HIS A 248 -0.77 7.10 15.51
C HIS A 248 0.59 6.59 16.01
N ASP A 249 1.25 5.72 15.24
CA ASP A 249 2.54 5.12 15.57
C ASP A 249 3.65 5.62 14.63
N GLN A 250 3.33 6.51 13.69
CA GLN A 250 4.26 7.14 12.76
C GLN A 250 4.43 8.62 13.12
N PRO A 251 5.56 9.27 12.79
CA PRO A 251 5.75 10.70 13.03
C PRO A 251 4.82 11.51 12.11
N SER A 252 3.57 11.70 12.55
CA SER A 252 2.52 12.39 11.81
C SER A 252 1.74 13.32 12.74
N ALA A 253 0.94 14.21 12.16
CA ALA A 253 0.00 15.04 12.92
C ALA A 253 -0.88 14.22 13.90
N PHE A 254 -1.24 12.98 13.56
CA PHE A 254 -2.05 12.12 14.43
C PHE A 254 -1.32 11.75 15.73
N THR A 255 -0.02 11.45 15.64
CA THR A 255 0.81 11.09 16.80
C THR A 255 1.06 12.31 17.68
N THR A 256 1.33 13.47 17.08
CA THR A 256 1.47 14.73 17.82
C THR A 256 0.20 15.07 18.59
N LEU A 257 -0.97 15.00 17.94
CA LEU A 257 -2.24 15.31 18.58
C LEU A 257 -2.63 14.26 19.64
N LYS A 258 -2.26 12.99 19.46
CA LYS A 258 -2.41 11.93 20.47
C LYS A 258 -1.57 12.23 21.71
N GLN A 259 -0.31 12.65 21.55
CA GLN A 259 0.58 13.01 22.68
C GLN A 259 0.09 14.25 23.45
N LEU A 260 -0.58 15.17 22.76
CA LEU A 260 -1.18 16.38 23.36
C LEU A 260 -2.60 16.13 23.90
N HIS A 261 -3.12 14.91 23.81
CA HIS A 261 -4.45 14.58 24.30
C HIS A 261 -4.44 14.39 25.83
N LYS A 262 -5.56 14.71 26.49
CA LYS A 262 -5.67 14.70 27.96
C LYS A 262 -6.97 14.04 28.46
N ASP A 263 -7.98 13.91 27.62
CA ASP A 263 -9.28 13.36 27.99
C ASP A 263 -9.47 11.94 27.43
N GLU A 264 -9.39 10.96 28.31
CA GLU A 264 -9.60 9.55 27.98
C GLU A 264 -10.98 9.27 27.36
N LYS A 265 -12.00 10.11 27.63
CA LYS A 265 -13.34 9.91 27.05
C LYS A 265 -13.41 10.26 25.57
N SER A 266 -12.50 11.11 25.07
CA SER A 266 -12.41 11.49 23.65
C SER A 266 -11.25 10.80 22.92
N ALA A 267 -10.57 9.86 23.58
CA ALA A 267 -9.52 9.06 22.96
C ALA A 267 -10.04 8.31 21.73
N TRP A 268 -9.22 8.31 20.67
CA TRP A 268 -9.55 7.71 19.37
C TRP A 268 -8.57 6.62 18.93
N TRP A 269 -7.53 6.33 19.71
CA TRP A 269 -6.62 5.22 19.41
C TRP A 269 -7.31 3.87 19.68
#